data_AF-A0A550GMI9-F1
#
_entry.id   AF-A0A550GMI9-F1
#
_cell.length_a   1.000
_cell.length_b   1.000
_cell.length_c   1.000
_cell.angle_alpha   90.00
_cell.angle_beta   90.00
_cell.angle_gamma   90.00
#
_symmetry.space_group_name_H-M   'P 1'
#
loop_
_entity.id
_entity.type
_entity.pdbx_description
1 polymer ?
#
loop_
_entity_poly.entity_id
_entity_poly.type
_entity_poly.pdbx_seq_one_letter_code
_entity_poly.pdbx_strand_id
1 'polypeptide(L)'
;MDVLSLEHLHVKFMPEVDSTGPVENRCYTLTHSDFTGELFLSVGLKFDKKSISGFYTKLMRDEVLAEWLKDKNDYSLHVYCHVSGGIIIGTAGWRDSIFRRELPLVLKCFSTGDKGLFGANPKLDDSPIFVHFKSSKNKYNKVEQWGTPKDHL
;
A
#
# COMPACT_ATOMS: atom_id res chain seq x y z
N MET A 1 19.08 4.36 6.37
CA MET A 1 17.80 4.04 5.72
C MET A 1 18.14 2.89 4.82
N ASP A 2 17.75 1.69 5.21
CA ASP A 2 17.90 0.53 4.35
C ASP A 2 17.08 0.72 3.08
N VAL A 3 17.63 0.27 1.96
CA VAL A 3 16.96 0.33 0.66
C VAL A 3 15.93 -0.78 0.66
N LEU A 4 14.65 -0.42 0.59
CA LEU A 4 13.57 -1.38 0.46
C LEU A 4 13.77 -2.19 -0.85
N SER A 5 13.57 -3.51 -0.78
CA SER A 5 13.78 -4.43 -1.92
C SER A 5 12.67 -5.45 -2.02
N LEU A 6 12.28 -5.78 -3.26
CA LEU A 6 11.29 -6.84 -3.55
C LEU A 6 11.79 -8.24 -3.21
N GLU A 7 13.11 -8.45 -3.10
CA GLU A 7 13.68 -9.74 -2.71
C GLU A 7 13.30 -10.12 -1.28
N HIS A 8 12.92 -9.15 -0.45
CA HIS A 8 12.48 -9.35 0.93
C HIS A 8 10.95 -9.25 1.08
N LEU A 9 10.19 -9.38 -0.02
CA LEU A 9 8.74 -9.31 0.01
C LEU A 9 8.13 -10.67 0.40
N HIS A 10 7.50 -10.72 1.56
CA HIS A 10 6.72 -11.85 2.05
C HIS A 10 5.23 -11.56 1.85
N VAL A 11 4.56 -12.45 1.11
CA VAL A 11 3.13 -12.31 0.81
C VAL A 11 2.32 -13.32 1.61
N LYS A 12 1.23 -12.83 2.20
CA LYS A 12 0.24 -13.65 2.90
C LYS A 12 -1.16 -13.35 2.38
N PHE A 13 -1.86 -14.38 1.91
CA PHE A 13 -3.28 -14.30 1.56
C PHE A 13 -4.14 -14.67 2.77
N MET A 14 -5.19 -13.88 3.02
CA MET A 14 -6.20 -14.18 4.03
C MET A 14 -7.16 -15.27 3.52
N PRO A 15 -7.77 -16.08 4.41
CA PRO A 15 -8.56 -17.25 4.00
C PRO A 15 -9.70 -16.97 3.00
N GLU A 16 -10.23 -15.74 3.00
CA GLU A 16 -11.35 -15.31 2.16
C GLU A 16 -10.93 -14.95 0.72
N VAL A 17 -9.65 -15.10 0.39
CA VAL A 17 -9.05 -14.57 -0.83
C VAL A 17 -8.14 -15.62 -1.47
N ASP A 18 -8.35 -15.89 -2.76
CA ASP A 18 -7.50 -16.80 -3.56
C ASP A 18 -6.47 -16.01 -4.38
N SER A 19 -5.53 -16.67 -5.06
CA SER A 19 -4.47 -15.94 -5.80
C SER A 19 -4.96 -15.16 -7.02
N THR A 20 -6.21 -15.34 -7.45
CA THR A 20 -6.78 -14.80 -8.70
C THR A 20 -8.01 -13.91 -8.50
N GLY A 21 -8.54 -13.84 -7.27
CA GLY A 21 -9.74 -13.09 -6.95
C GLY A 21 -10.19 -13.20 -5.49
N PRO A 22 -11.30 -12.53 -5.16
CA PRO A 22 -11.99 -11.53 -6.00
C PRO A 22 -11.19 -10.22 -6.09
N VAL A 23 -11.47 -9.38 -7.10
CA VAL A 23 -10.96 -7.98 -7.17
C VAL A 23 -11.74 -7.09 -6.21
N GLU A 24 -13.05 -7.27 -6.14
CA GLU A 24 -13.94 -6.44 -5.34
C GLU A 24 -13.64 -6.56 -3.85
N ASN A 25 -13.53 -5.41 -3.17
CA ASN A 25 -13.13 -5.29 -1.76
C ASN A 25 -11.74 -5.85 -1.45
N ARG A 26 -10.91 -6.16 -2.45
CA ARG A 26 -9.56 -6.63 -2.20
C ARG A 26 -8.70 -5.50 -1.67
N CYS A 27 -8.09 -5.75 -0.52
CA CYS A 27 -7.27 -4.82 0.22
C CYS A 27 -5.87 -5.39 0.41
N TYR A 28 -4.92 -4.46 0.52
CA TYR A 28 -3.52 -4.69 0.79
C TYR A 28 -3.15 -3.98 2.09
N THR A 29 -2.35 -4.65 2.90
CA THR A 29 -1.69 -4.06 4.08
C THR A 29 -0.21 -4.38 3.97
N LEU A 30 0.58 -3.36 3.64
CA LEU A 30 2.03 -3.46 3.54
C LEU A 30 2.67 -2.86 4.78
N THR A 31 3.52 -3.63 5.44
CA THR A 31 4.33 -3.19 6.58
C THR A 31 5.80 -3.49 6.33
N HIS A 32 6.68 -2.73 6.96
CA HIS A 32 8.13 -2.88 6.85
C HIS A 32 8.77 -3.13 8.21
N SER A 33 9.89 -3.83 8.23
CA SER A 33 10.75 -3.99 9.40
C SER A 33 12.04 -3.20 9.22
N ASP A 34 12.17 -2.05 9.89
CA ASP A 34 13.39 -1.22 9.88
C ASP A 34 14.64 -1.95 10.38
N PHE A 35 14.48 -3.08 11.10
CA PHE A 35 15.59 -3.86 11.62
C PHE A 35 16.11 -4.92 10.63
N THR A 36 15.20 -5.54 9.86
CA THR A 36 15.54 -6.64 8.94
C THR A 36 15.51 -6.23 7.47
N GLY A 37 14.90 -5.08 7.13
CA GLY A 37 14.64 -4.67 5.75
C GLY A 37 13.53 -5.49 5.07
N GLU A 38 12.78 -6.29 5.82
CA GLU A 38 11.72 -7.16 5.30
C GLU A 38 10.42 -6.40 5.05
N LEU A 39 9.74 -6.79 3.97
CA LEU A 39 8.44 -6.27 3.57
C LEU A 39 7.39 -7.36 3.73
N PHE A 40 6.29 -7.05 4.41
CA PHE A 40 5.19 -7.99 4.63
C PHE A 40 3.93 -7.44 4.00
N LEU A 41 3.44 -8.12 2.97
CA LEU A 41 2.19 -7.80 2.28
C LEU A 41 1.11 -8.80 2.68
N SER A 42 0.06 -8.29 3.31
CA SER A 42 -1.18 -9.04 3.55
C SER A 42 -2.23 -8.69 2.50
N VAL A 43 -2.81 -9.70 1.85
CA VAL A 43 -3.87 -9.57 0.84
C VAL A 43 -5.15 -10.17 1.41
N GLY A 44 -6.23 -9.39 1.47
CA GLY A 44 -7.50 -9.81 2.09
C GLY A 44 -8.70 -9.01 1.59
N LEU A 45 -9.89 -9.24 2.14
CA LEU A 45 -11.10 -8.43 1.85
C LEU A 45 -11.31 -7.29 2.87
N LYS A 46 -10.42 -7.18 3.84
CA LYS A 46 -10.36 -6.17 4.89
C LYS A 46 -8.90 -5.93 5.22
N PHE A 47 -8.55 -4.71 5.64
CA PHE A 47 -7.21 -4.44 6.14
C PHE A 47 -6.87 -5.35 7.33
N ASP A 48 -5.64 -5.86 7.37
CA ASP A 48 -5.17 -6.69 8.48
C ASP A 48 -4.97 -5.80 9.72
N LYS A 49 -6.04 -5.64 10.48
CA LYS A 49 -6.00 -4.85 11.72
C LYS A 49 -5.03 -5.42 12.74
N LYS A 50 -4.71 -6.73 12.69
CA LYS A 50 -3.78 -7.35 13.64
C LYS A 50 -2.35 -6.93 13.33
N SER A 51 -1.93 -6.95 12.07
CA SER A 51 -0.58 -6.53 11.66
C SER A 51 -0.30 -5.05 11.98
N ILE A 52 -1.32 -4.19 11.89
CA ILE A 52 -1.21 -2.75 12.21
C ILE A 52 -1.56 -2.40 13.67
N SER A 53 -1.86 -3.39 14.52
CA SER A 53 -2.25 -3.16 15.92
C SER A 53 -1.07 -3.05 16.88
N GLY A 54 0.14 -3.44 16.44
CA GLY A 54 1.37 -3.44 17.23
C GLY A 54 1.73 -2.03 17.71
N PHE A 55 2.29 -1.93 18.91
CA PHE A 55 2.69 -0.65 19.50
C PHE A 55 3.66 0.12 18.59
N TYR A 56 4.60 -0.58 17.95
CA TYR A 56 5.57 0.00 17.01
C TYR A 56 4.91 0.54 15.73
N THR A 57 4.06 -0.24 15.05
CA THR A 57 3.34 0.20 13.85
C THR A 57 2.39 1.36 14.15
N LYS A 58 1.70 1.33 15.30
CA LYS A 58 0.91 2.48 15.78
C LYS A 58 1.77 3.72 16.06
N LEU A 59 3.03 3.52 16.46
CA LEU A 59 3.97 4.58 16.78
C LEU A 59 4.58 5.21 15.53
N MET A 60 4.95 4.40 14.53
CA MET A 60 5.63 4.81 13.31
C MET A 60 4.67 5.15 12.16
N ARG A 61 3.47 4.56 12.16
CA ARG A 61 2.46 4.65 11.10
C ARG A 61 3.05 4.47 9.70
N ASP A 62 3.97 3.53 9.58
CA ASP A 62 4.74 3.20 8.39
C ASP A 62 3.99 2.21 7.48
N GLU A 63 2.82 1.73 7.91
CA GLU A 63 1.96 0.91 7.07
C GLU A 63 1.45 1.70 5.85
N VAL A 64 1.44 1.03 4.70
CA VAL A 64 0.69 1.49 3.53
C VAL A 64 -0.48 0.55 3.31
N LEU A 65 -1.67 1.14 3.30
CA LEU A 65 -2.90 0.43 3.02
C LEU A 65 -3.31 0.70 1.58
N ALA A 66 -3.86 -0.29 0.89
CA ALA A 66 -4.46 -0.04 -0.41
C ALA A 66 -5.71 -0.87 -0.63
N GLU A 67 -6.67 -0.38 -1.40
CA GLU A 67 -7.88 -1.13 -1.73
C GLU A 67 -8.30 -0.89 -3.18
N TRP A 68 -8.86 -1.93 -3.79
CA TRP A 68 -9.53 -1.82 -5.07
C TRP A 68 -10.95 -1.31 -4.86
N LEU A 69 -11.27 -0.17 -5.47
CA LEU A 69 -12.62 0.34 -5.57
C LEU A 69 -13.16 0.09 -6.98
N LYS A 70 -14.45 -0.20 -7.06
CA LYS A 70 -15.16 -0.42 -8.31
C LYS A 70 -16.13 0.73 -8.55
N ASP A 71 -16.02 1.38 -9.71
CA ASP A 71 -17.05 2.27 -10.22
C ASP A 71 -17.62 1.69 -11.51
N LYS A 72 -18.88 1.28 -11.47
CA LYS A 72 -19.56 0.55 -12.56
C LYS A 72 -18.78 -0.70 -13.00
N ASN A 73 -18.02 -0.60 -14.08
CA ASN A 73 -17.25 -1.70 -14.68
C ASN A 73 -15.73 -1.53 -14.57
N ASP A 74 -15.30 -0.37 -14.07
CA ASP A 74 -13.89 0.01 -13.95
C ASP A 74 -13.42 -0.10 -12.50
N TYR A 75 -12.11 -0.28 -12.35
CA TYR A 75 -11.47 -0.36 -11.05
C TYR A 75 -10.48 0.79 -10.88
N SER A 76 -10.31 1.24 -9.64
CA SER A 76 -9.25 2.16 -9.25
C SER A 76 -8.56 1.63 -8.00
N LEU A 77 -7.23 1.80 -7.93
CA LEU A 77 -6.46 1.43 -6.76
C LEU A 77 -6.31 2.65 -5.85
N HIS A 78 -6.82 2.57 -4.64
CA HIS A 78 -6.72 3.65 -3.66
C HIS A 78 -5.68 3.29 -2.61
N VAL A 79 -4.61 4.08 -2.53
CA VAL A 79 -3.47 3.87 -1.62
C VAL A 79 -3.49 4.93 -0.54
N TYR A 80 -3.36 4.53 0.73
CA TYR A 80 -3.45 5.41 1.88
C TYR A 80 -2.10 5.48 2.59
N CYS A 81 -1.48 6.65 2.55
CA CYS A 81 -0.24 6.95 3.26
C CYS A 81 -0.54 7.87 4.45
N HIS A 82 -0.30 7.41 5.66
CA HIS A 82 -0.47 8.23 6.86
C HIS A 82 0.75 9.13 7.05
N VAL A 83 0.74 10.36 6.52
CA VAL A 83 1.88 11.30 6.60
C VAL A 83 1.98 12.04 7.94
N SER A 84 0.98 11.94 8.81
CA SER A 84 1.04 12.44 10.20
C SER A 84 0.31 11.51 11.18
N GLY A 85 0.64 11.55 12.48
CA GLY A 85 -0.17 10.94 13.54
C GLY A 85 0.45 9.76 14.31
N GLY A 86 1.74 9.47 14.13
CA GLY A 86 2.53 8.67 15.07
C GLY A 86 3.08 9.56 16.20
N ILE A 87 3.21 9.04 17.42
CA ILE A 87 3.52 9.87 18.61
C ILE A 87 4.98 10.40 18.60
N ILE A 88 5.95 9.84 17.85
CA ILE A 88 7.36 10.04 18.22
C ILE A 88 8.37 10.50 17.15
N ILE A 89 8.27 10.29 15.82
CA ILE A 89 9.40 10.66 14.93
C ILE A 89 9.00 11.33 13.60
N GLY A 90 9.52 12.54 13.35
CA GLY A 90 9.55 13.19 12.04
C GLY A 90 8.47 14.24 11.77
N THR A 91 8.82 15.34 11.09
CA THR A 91 7.82 16.32 10.65
C THR A 91 6.97 15.75 9.52
N ALA A 92 5.71 16.22 9.38
CA ALA A 92 4.84 15.80 8.28
C ALA A 92 5.48 16.02 6.89
N GLY A 93 6.37 17.01 6.73
CA GLY A 93 7.09 17.24 5.47
C GLY A 93 8.18 16.21 5.20
N TRP A 94 8.92 15.80 6.23
CA TRP A 94 9.91 14.73 6.09
C TRP A 94 9.24 13.38 5.76
N ARG A 95 8.10 13.08 6.41
CA ARG A 95 7.34 11.86 6.11
C ARG A 95 6.71 11.88 4.72
N ASP A 96 6.13 13.00 4.30
CA ASP A 96 5.66 13.20 2.92
C ASP A 96 6.78 12.93 1.90
N SER A 97 7.99 13.45 2.15
CA SER A 97 9.16 13.21 1.29
C SER A 97 9.57 11.73 1.24
N ILE A 98 9.52 11.01 2.37
CA ILE A 98 9.85 9.57 2.41
C ILE A 98 8.81 8.79 1.60
N PHE A 99 7.52 8.97 1.87
CA PHE A 99 6.48 8.25 1.12
C PHE A 99 6.57 8.51 -0.37
N ARG A 100 6.78 9.77 -0.80
CA ARG A 100 6.97 10.09 -2.22
C ARG A 100 8.16 9.38 -2.86
N ARG A 101 9.26 9.20 -2.11
CA ARG A 101 10.45 8.49 -2.59
C ARG A 101 10.20 6.99 -2.70
N GLU A 102 9.52 6.38 -1.72
CA GLU A 102 9.33 4.93 -1.65
C GLU A 102 8.08 4.42 -2.41
N LEU A 103 7.14 5.32 -2.75
CA LEU A 103 5.87 4.99 -3.40
C LEU A 103 6.00 4.11 -4.64
N PRO A 104 6.93 4.36 -5.60
CA PRO A 104 7.10 3.48 -6.75
C PRO A 104 7.35 2.02 -6.36
N LEU A 105 8.17 1.77 -5.34
CA LEU A 105 8.40 0.41 -4.85
C LEU A 105 7.17 -0.16 -4.17
N VAL A 106 6.49 0.62 -3.33
CA VAL A 106 5.26 0.20 -2.65
C VAL A 106 4.18 -0.23 -3.66
N LEU A 107 4.01 0.54 -4.73
CA LEU A 107 3.07 0.22 -5.82
C LEU A 107 3.49 -1.07 -6.52
N LYS A 108 4.78 -1.25 -6.79
CA LYS A 108 5.34 -2.49 -7.34
C LYS A 108 5.15 -3.69 -6.41
N CYS A 109 5.17 -3.51 -5.09
CA CYS A 109 4.88 -4.59 -4.13
C CYS A 109 3.46 -5.12 -4.29
N PHE A 110 2.47 -4.28 -4.59
CA PHE A 110 1.09 -4.74 -4.77
C PHE A 110 0.94 -5.62 -6.01
N SER A 111 1.44 -5.19 -7.17
CA SER A 111 1.38 -5.98 -8.40
C SER A 111 2.28 -7.22 -8.35
N THR A 112 3.47 -7.11 -7.75
CA THR A 112 4.41 -8.23 -7.60
C THR A 112 3.94 -9.27 -6.60
N GLY A 113 3.38 -8.82 -5.48
CA GLY A 113 2.87 -9.71 -4.45
C GLY A 113 1.55 -10.37 -4.85
N ASP A 114 0.82 -9.77 -5.79
CA ASP A 114 -0.49 -10.22 -6.21
C ASP A 114 -0.58 -10.57 -7.71
N LYS A 115 0.52 -11.10 -8.26
CA LYS A 115 0.66 -11.41 -9.70
C LYS A 115 -0.47 -12.27 -10.26
N GLY A 116 -1.04 -13.18 -9.45
CA GLY A 116 -2.13 -14.04 -9.90
C GLY A 116 -3.40 -13.25 -10.24
N LEU A 117 -3.73 -12.21 -9.46
CA LEU A 117 -4.88 -11.35 -9.73
C LEU A 117 -4.68 -10.55 -11.01
N PHE A 118 -3.51 -9.93 -11.14
CA PHE A 118 -3.15 -9.13 -12.31
C PHE A 118 -3.10 -10.00 -13.57
N GLY A 119 -2.55 -11.22 -13.48
CA GLY A 119 -2.58 -12.19 -14.58
C GLY A 119 -3.99 -12.63 -14.96
N ALA A 120 -4.89 -12.81 -13.99
CA ALA A 120 -6.29 -13.17 -14.23
C ALA A 120 -7.15 -11.97 -14.69
N ASN A 121 -6.73 -10.75 -14.39
CA ASN A 121 -7.47 -9.52 -14.67
C ASN A 121 -6.54 -8.44 -15.29
N PRO A 122 -6.06 -8.59 -16.54
CA PRO A 122 -5.09 -7.67 -17.14
C PRO A 122 -5.54 -6.19 -17.18
N LYS A 123 -6.85 -5.94 -17.19
CA LYS A 123 -7.40 -4.57 -17.11
C LYS A 123 -7.01 -3.79 -15.85
N LEU A 124 -6.52 -4.48 -14.81
CA LEU A 124 -6.03 -3.83 -13.60
C LEU A 124 -4.72 -3.08 -13.85
N ASP A 125 -3.92 -3.48 -14.84
CA ASP A 125 -2.66 -2.82 -15.19
C ASP A 125 -2.86 -1.37 -15.65
N ASP A 126 -4.01 -1.08 -16.26
CA ASP A 126 -4.38 0.25 -16.77
C ASP A 126 -5.32 1.02 -15.82
N SER A 127 -5.61 0.46 -14.64
CA SER A 127 -6.51 1.09 -13.68
C SER A 127 -5.83 2.29 -12.98
N PRO A 128 -6.52 3.43 -12.81
CA PRO A 128 -5.92 4.60 -12.17
C PRO A 128 -5.57 4.33 -10.69
N ILE A 129 -4.42 4.86 -10.26
CA ILE A 129 -3.97 4.85 -8.88
C ILE A 129 -4.21 6.23 -8.26
N PHE A 130 -4.92 6.26 -7.14
CA PHE A 130 -5.11 7.44 -6.31
C PHE A 130 -4.39 7.27 -4.97
N VAL A 131 -3.41 8.12 -4.71
CA VAL A 131 -2.67 8.13 -3.44
C VAL A 131 -3.22 9.22 -2.53
N HIS A 132 -3.64 8.81 -1.33
CA HIS A 132 -4.19 9.63 -0.28
C HIS A 132 -3.12 9.88 0.78
N PHE A 133 -2.46 11.04 0.71
CA PHE A 133 -1.57 11.52 1.76
C PHE A 133 -2.42 12.11 2.88
N LYS A 134 -2.63 11.34 3.96
CA LYS A 134 -3.47 11.74 5.10
C LYS A 134 -2.67 12.49 6.16
N SER A 135 -2.96 13.78 6.33
CA SER A 135 -2.28 14.65 7.30
C SER A 135 -3.24 15.49 8.14
N SER A 136 -2.87 15.78 9.39
CA SER A 136 -3.50 16.85 10.17
C SER A 136 -3.11 18.25 9.69
N LYS A 137 -2.03 18.38 8.91
CA LYS A 137 -1.62 19.65 8.30
C LYS A 137 -2.17 19.75 6.88
N ASN A 138 -3.05 20.70 6.63
CA ASN A 138 -3.72 20.88 5.32
C ASN A 138 -2.76 20.85 4.12
N LYS A 139 -1.55 21.44 4.24
CA LYS A 139 -0.56 21.44 3.15
C LYS A 139 -0.12 20.04 2.67
N TYR A 140 -0.25 19.02 3.51
CA TYR A 140 0.11 17.63 3.19
C TYR A 140 -1.10 16.71 3.11
N ASN A 141 -2.31 17.21 3.34
CA ASN A 141 -3.54 16.43 3.23
C ASN A 141 -4.06 16.51 1.79
N LYS A 142 -3.66 15.55 0.94
CA LYS A 142 -3.91 15.59 -0.51
C LYS A 142 -4.26 14.23 -1.07
N VAL A 143 -5.01 14.25 -2.16
CA VAL A 143 -5.22 13.10 -3.05
C VAL A 143 -4.56 13.43 -4.37
N GLU A 144 -3.71 12.52 -4.86
CA GLU A 144 -2.95 12.69 -6.09
C GLU A 144 -3.12 11.46 -6.99
N GLN A 145 -3.14 11.67 -8.30
CA GLN A 145 -3.14 10.58 -9.27
C GLN A 145 -1.69 10.17 -9.56
N TRP A 146 -1.40 8.87 -9.49
CA TRP A 146 -0.05 8.29 -9.59
C TRP A 146 0.08 7.31 -10.77
N GLY A 147 -0.61 7.61 -11.88
CA GLY A 147 -0.59 6.76 -13.07
C GLY A 147 -1.41 5.48 -12.88
N THR A 148 -0.93 4.37 -13.44
CA THR A 148 -1.52 3.04 -13.36
C THR A 148 -0.51 2.01 -12.84
N PRO A 149 -0.90 0.79 -12.41
CA PRO A 149 0.06 -0.21 -11.95
C PRO A 149 1.17 -0.53 -12.94
N LYS A 150 0.87 -0.49 -14.25
CA LYS A 150 1.84 -0.68 -15.32
C LYS A 150 2.98 0.32 -15.34
N ASP A 151 2.74 1.56 -14.88
CA ASP A 151 3.76 2.61 -14.81
C ASP A 151 4.85 2.32 -13.75
N HIS A 152 4.62 1.34 -12.88
CA HIS A 152 5.49 1.01 -11.74
C HIS A 152 6.05 -0.43 -11.79
N LEU A 153 5.93 -1.13 -12.92
CA LEU A 153 6.42 -2.51 -13.11
C LEU A 153 7.92 -2.61 -13.37
#